data_AF-A0A0G1XCW8-F1
#
_entry.id   AF-A0A0G1XCW8-F1
#
_cell.length_a   1.000
_cell.length_b   1.000
_cell.length_c   1.000
_cell.angle_alpha   90.00
_cell.angle_beta   90.00
_cell.angle_gamma   90.00
#
_symmetry.space_group_name_H-M   'P 1'
#
loop_
_entity.id
_entity.type
_entity.pdbx_description
1 polymer ?
#
loop_
_entity_poly.entity_id
_entity_poly.type
_entity_poly.pdbx_seq_one_letter_code
_entity_poly.pdbx_strand_id
1 'polypeptide(L)'
;MLKKKGYVNGIENYSRHLSFRKPGEPPLTLLDYFPRPFLLMVDESHIAIPQLNAMQESDRRRKTALIDYGFRLPSALDNRPLKFGEFEQKIGQTIYVSATPSMYEMGRSAVVEQLVRPTGILDPEIIIKPAKNQVAHLLEEIKKRIARNERVLALTLTKRSAEDLTEYLLEQKIKAKYLHSEI
;
A
#
# COMPACT_ATOMS: atom_id res chain seq x y z
N MET A 1 17.61 33.52 -6.28
CA MET A 1 16.22 33.40 -5.78
C MET A 1 16.17 33.30 -4.26
N LEU A 2 16.74 32.25 -3.65
CA LEU A 2 16.82 32.10 -2.18
C LEU A 2 17.30 33.37 -1.45
N LYS A 3 18.45 33.95 -1.85
CA LYS A 3 18.99 35.20 -1.27
C LYS A 3 18.03 36.41 -1.34
N LYS A 4 17.12 36.45 -2.31
CA LYS A 4 16.20 37.60 -2.53
C LYS A 4 14.83 37.40 -1.91
N LYS A 5 14.29 36.16 -1.93
CA LYS A 5 12.90 35.85 -1.55
C LYS A 5 12.76 34.99 -0.30
N GLY A 6 13.86 34.45 0.22
CA GLY A 6 13.82 33.48 1.33
C GLY A 6 13.31 32.07 0.94
N TYR A 7 12.72 31.90 -0.24
CA TYR A 7 12.27 30.60 -0.76
C TYR A 7 12.51 30.44 -2.26
N VAL A 8 12.39 29.20 -2.73
CA VAL A 8 12.35 28.83 -4.15
C VAL A 8 11.47 27.59 -4.31
N ASN A 9 10.86 27.40 -5.48
CA ASN A 9 10.13 26.17 -5.78
C ASN A 9 11.12 24.99 -5.80
N GLY A 10 10.76 23.89 -5.14
CA GLY A 10 11.64 22.74 -5.02
C GLY A 10 12.75 22.91 -3.97
N ILE A 11 12.54 23.78 -2.97
CA ILE A 11 13.53 24.05 -1.91
C ILE A 11 13.96 22.79 -1.15
N GLU A 12 13.07 21.79 -1.07
CA GLU A 12 13.34 20.50 -0.43
C GLU A 12 14.51 19.75 -1.06
N ASN A 13 14.82 19.97 -2.34
CA ASN A 13 15.99 19.38 -3.00
C ASN A 13 17.34 19.88 -2.42
N TYR A 14 17.30 20.96 -1.63
CA TYR A 14 18.45 21.50 -0.90
C TYR A 14 18.40 21.18 0.60
N SER A 15 17.48 20.32 1.05
CA SER A 15 17.21 20.07 2.48
C SER A 15 18.45 19.69 3.26
N ARG A 16 19.36 18.86 2.70
CA ARG A 16 20.63 18.52 3.32
C ARG A 16 21.48 19.74 3.67
N HIS A 17 21.67 20.64 2.70
CA HIS A 17 22.49 21.84 2.88
C HIS A 17 21.84 22.81 3.87
N LEU A 18 20.51 22.96 3.80
CA LEU A 18 19.75 23.83 4.70
C LEU A 18 19.71 23.32 6.15
N SER A 19 19.81 22.01 6.35
CA SER A 19 19.88 21.36 7.67
C SER A 19 21.31 21.05 8.12
N PHE A 20 22.33 21.48 7.35
CA PHE A 20 23.75 21.24 7.61
C PHE A 20 24.12 19.76 7.87
N ARG A 21 23.35 18.83 7.30
CA ARG A 21 23.60 17.39 7.38
C ARG A 21 24.74 16.97 6.47
N LYS A 22 25.45 15.90 6.84
CA LYS A 22 26.49 15.32 5.96
C LYS A 22 25.85 14.55 4.79
N PRO A 23 26.56 14.40 3.66
CA PRO A 23 26.11 13.54 2.57
C PRO A 23 25.76 12.12 3.05
N GLY A 24 24.63 11.59 2.61
CA GLY A 24 24.15 10.26 2.98
C GLY A 24 23.41 10.16 4.31
N GLU A 25 23.50 11.15 5.20
CA GLU A 25 22.82 11.12 6.50
C GLU A 25 21.29 10.99 6.33
N PRO A 26 20.61 10.26 7.24
CA PRO A 26 19.16 10.17 7.22
C PRO A 26 18.50 11.55 7.32
N PRO A 27 17.43 11.82 6.56
CA PRO A 27 16.67 13.04 6.72
C PRO A 27 15.86 13.05 8.02
N LEU A 28 15.52 14.25 8.48
CA LEU A 28 14.52 14.44 9.50
C LEU A 28 13.15 14.09 8.92
N THR A 29 12.36 13.36 9.70
CA THR A 29 11.02 12.89 9.34
C THR A 29 10.05 13.19 10.46
N LEU A 30 8.76 12.92 10.26
CA LEU A 30 7.75 13.05 11.31
C LEU A 30 8.13 12.27 12.59
N LEU A 31 8.80 11.12 12.46
CA LEU A 31 9.24 10.30 13.60
C LEU A 31 10.20 11.04 14.54
N ASP A 32 10.92 12.04 14.04
CA ASP A 32 11.87 12.83 14.82
C ASP A 32 11.19 13.92 15.66
N TYR A 33 9.92 14.22 15.38
CA TYR A 33 9.13 15.21 16.11
C TYR A 33 8.34 14.60 17.26
N PHE A 34 8.20 13.27 17.31
CA PHE A 34 7.53 12.61 18.42
C PHE A 34 8.42 12.60 19.68
N PRO A 35 7.87 12.99 20.85
CA PRO A 35 8.59 12.80 22.11
C PRO A 35 8.79 11.31 22.38
N ARG A 36 9.93 10.94 22.98
CA ARG A 36 10.23 9.53 23.31
C ARG A 36 9.93 9.24 24.79
N PRO A 37 9.34 8.07 25.11
CA PRO A 37 8.92 7.02 24.19
C PRO A 37 7.61 7.37 23.45
N PHE A 38 7.45 6.86 22.23
CA PHE A 38 6.18 6.89 21.49
C PHE A 38 5.78 5.46 21.06
N LEU A 39 4.49 5.28 20.80
CA LEU A 39 3.91 4.06 20.26
C LEU A 39 3.65 4.23 18.77
N LEU A 40 4.12 3.28 17.96
CA LEU A 40 3.78 3.20 16.53
C LEU A 40 2.72 2.11 16.32
N MET A 41 1.69 2.42 15.54
CA MET A 41 0.74 1.42 15.04
C MET A 41 0.87 1.36 13.52
N VAL A 42 1.09 0.16 12.98
CA VAL A 42 1.18 -0.07 11.54
C VAL A 42 -0.04 -0.88 11.13
N ASP A 43 -1.02 -0.18 10.55
CA ASP A 43 -2.22 -0.80 9.99
C ASP A 43 -1.92 -1.48 8.66
N GLU A 44 -2.64 -2.56 8.38
CA GLU A 44 -2.38 -3.49 7.27
C GLU A 44 -0.89 -3.78 7.07
N SER A 45 -0.23 -4.18 8.16
CA SER A 45 1.24 -4.26 8.24
C SER A 45 1.88 -5.09 7.13
N HIS A 46 1.17 -6.12 6.68
CA HIS A 46 1.60 -7.04 5.62
C HIS A 46 1.76 -6.33 4.25
N ILE A 47 1.12 -5.18 4.06
CA ILE A 47 1.27 -4.30 2.89
C ILE A 47 2.19 -3.12 3.24
N ALA A 48 1.96 -2.48 4.40
CA ALA A 48 2.66 -1.26 4.77
C ALA A 48 4.17 -1.46 4.95
N ILE A 49 4.61 -2.59 5.52
CA ILE A 49 6.03 -2.87 5.75
C ILE A 49 6.81 -3.07 4.43
N PRO A 50 6.35 -3.92 3.49
CA PRO A 50 6.96 -3.99 2.16
C PRO A 50 7.01 -2.63 1.45
N GLN A 51 5.95 -1.83 1.56
CA GLN A 51 5.90 -0.50 0.97
C GLN A 51 7.01 0.40 1.54
N LEU A 52 7.11 0.51 2.88
CA LEU A 52 8.16 1.29 3.55
C LEU A 52 9.57 0.85 3.13
N ASN A 53 9.78 -0.46 2.97
CA ASN A 53 11.06 -0.99 2.53
C ASN A 53 11.42 -0.58 1.09
N ALA A 54 10.42 -0.49 0.20
CA ALA A 54 10.62 -0.14 -1.21
C ALA A 54 10.77 1.38 -1.47
N MET A 55 10.27 2.24 -0.56
CA MET A 55 10.18 3.69 -0.80
C MET A 55 11.52 4.35 -1.18
N GLN A 56 12.59 4.03 -0.45
CA GLN A 56 13.89 4.68 -0.68
C GLN A 56 14.45 4.33 -2.07
N GLU A 57 14.33 3.08 -2.49
CA GLU A 57 14.88 2.63 -3.77
C GLU A 57 14.10 3.20 -4.95
N SER A 58 12.77 3.24 -4.85
CA SER A 58 11.90 3.88 -5.83
C SER A 58 12.23 5.37 -6.00
N ASP A 59 12.36 6.11 -4.89
CA ASP A 59 12.71 7.54 -4.92
C ASP A 59 14.11 7.78 -5.49
N ARG A 60 15.09 6.94 -5.10
CA ARG A 60 16.47 7.03 -5.60
C ARG A 60 16.52 6.88 -7.11
N ARG A 61 15.90 5.85 -7.68
CA ARG A 61 15.88 5.61 -9.15
C ARG A 61 15.34 6.82 -9.92
N ARG A 62 14.20 7.36 -9.46
CA ARG A 62 13.59 8.54 -10.08
C ARG A 62 14.50 9.76 -10.03
N LYS A 63 15.18 9.99 -8.91
CA LYS A 63 16.08 11.15 -8.75
C LYS A 63 17.42 11.00 -9.45
N THR A 64 17.97 9.80 -9.50
CA THR A 64 19.20 9.51 -10.25
C THR A 64 19.02 9.91 -11.71
N ALA A 65 17.89 9.53 -12.34
CA ALA A 65 17.58 9.99 -13.70
C ALA A 65 17.59 11.52 -13.83
N LEU A 66 16.98 12.26 -12.89
CA LEU A 66 17.00 13.73 -12.93
C LEU A 66 18.41 14.32 -12.79
N ILE A 67 19.30 13.65 -12.06
CA ILE A 67 20.69 14.07 -11.87
C ILE A 67 21.51 13.77 -13.13
N ASP A 68 21.34 12.59 -13.71
CA ASP A 68 22.06 12.14 -14.91
C ASP A 68 21.78 13.08 -16.11
N TYR A 69 20.54 13.56 -16.23
CA TYR A 69 20.15 14.55 -17.24
C TYR A 69 20.37 16.01 -16.81
N GLY A 70 21.05 16.27 -15.68
CA GLY A 70 21.45 17.61 -15.25
C GLY A 70 20.33 18.51 -14.70
N PHE A 71 19.13 17.97 -14.43
CA PHE A 71 18.01 18.74 -13.86
C PHE A 71 18.21 19.04 -12.36
N ARG A 72 18.97 18.20 -11.64
CA ARG A 72 19.20 18.34 -10.20
C ARG A 72 20.66 18.07 -9.84
N LEU A 73 21.12 18.67 -8.75
CA LEU A 73 22.45 18.40 -8.18
C LEU A 73 22.46 17.04 -7.47
N PRO A 74 23.63 16.37 -7.35
CA PRO A 74 23.76 15.10 -6.64
C PRO A 74 23.24 15.12 -5.19
N SER A 75 23.30 16.27 -4.52
CA SER A 75 22.77 16.44 -3.16
C SER A 75 21.26 16.24 -3.03
N ALA A 76 20.50 16.26 -4.13
CA ALA A 76 19.06 16.01 -4.11
C ALA A 76 18.71 14.57 -3.70
N LEU A 77 19.65 13.63 -3.83
CA LEU A 77 19.49 12.25 -3.34
C LEU A 77 19.36 12.18 -1.81
N ASP A 78 19.88 13.17 -1.08
CA ASP A 78 19.83 13.21 0.38
C ASP A 78 18.49 13.75 0.93
N ASN A 79 17.60 14.19 0.04
CA ASN A 79 16.21 14.57 0.36
C ASN A 79 15.23 13.41 0.15
N ARG A 80 15.47 12.25 0.76
CA ARG A 80 14.83 10.98 0.42
C ARG A 80 13.91 10.44 1.53
N PRO A 81 13.10 9.40 1.28
CA PRO A 81 12.58 8.57 2.35
C PRO A 81 13.71 7.92 3.17
N LEU A 82 13.38 7.49 4.38
CA LEU A 82 14.27 6.66 5.20
C LEU A 82 14.53 5.33 4.48
N LYS A 83 15.76 4.84 4.61
CA LYS A 83 16.03 3.42 4.37
C LYS A 83 15.30 2.61 5.43
N PHE A 84 14.94 1.38 5.11
CA PHE A 84 14.23 0.54 6.05
C PHE A 84 15.00 0.33 7.38
N GLY A 85 16.30 0.08 7.32
CA GLY A 85 17.13 0.01 8.53
C GLY A 85 17.23 1.32 9.32
N GLU A 86 17.11 2.49 8.67
CA GLU A 86 17.05 3.79 9.37
C GLU A 86 15.69 3.98 10.06
N PHE A 87 14.62 3.51 9.44
CA PHE A 87 13.29 3.46 10.04
C PHE A 87 13.28 2.54 11.27
N GLU A 88 13.83 1.33 11.15
CA GLU A 88 13.91 0.36 12.26
C GLU A 88 14.68 0.90 13.47
N GLN A 89 15.70 1.73 13.26
CA GLN A 89 16.43 2.40 14.35
C GLN A 89 15.65 3.54 14.99
N LYS A 90 14.70 4.15 14.27
CA LYS A 90 13.92 5.29 14.75
C LYS A 90 12.65 4.87 15.48
N ILE A 91 12.04 3.74 15.13
CA ILE A 91 10.83 3.24 15.79
C ILE A 91 11.13 2.69 17.18
N GLY A 92 10.17 2.83 18.08
CA GLY A 92 10.20 2.25 19.42
C GLY A 92 9.23 1.07 19.52
N GLN A 93 8.43 1.06 20.58
CA GLN A 93 7.34 0.09 20.71
C GLN A 93 6.39 0.22 19.53
N THR A 94 6.13 -0.91 18.87
CA THR A 94 5.37 -0.96 17.62
C THR A 94 4.33 -2.07 17.69
N ILE A 95 3.09 -1.77 17.31
CA ILE A 95 2.00 -2.73 17.15
C ILE A 95 1.74 -2.87 15.65
N TYR A 96 1.92 -4.08 15.15
CA TYR A 96 1.55 -4.45 13.78
C TYR A 96 0.11 -4.97 13.78
N VAL A 97 -0.74 -4.38 12.96
CA VAL A 97 -2.15 -4.75 12.84
C VAL A 97 -2.37 -5.31 11.44
N SER A 98 -2.81 -6.56 11.36
CA SER A 98 -3.09 -7.23 10.09
C SER A 98 -3.92 -8.49 10.34
N ALA A 99 -4.88 -8.77 9.46
CA ALA A 99 -5.56 -10.07 9.43
C ALA A 99 -4.65 -11.19 8.90
N THR A 100 -3.64 -10.84 8.12
CA THR A 100 -2.69 -11.76 7.47
C THR A 100 -1.25 -11.26 7.68
N PRO A 101 -0.71 -11.31 8.90
CA PRO A 101 0.64 -10.79 9.20
C PRO A 101 1.71 -11.51 8.35
N SER A 102 2.72 -10.78 7.87
CA SER A 102 3.83 -11.39 7.13
C SER A 102 4.92 -11.95 8.05
N MET A 103 5.88 -12.66 7.47
CA MET A 103 7.01 -13.25 8.21
C MET A 103 7.83 -12.19 8.98
N TYR A 104 7.86 -10.95 8.51
CA TYR A 104 8.58 -9.86 9.16
C TYR A 104 8.03 -9.57 10.57
N GLU A 105 6.71 -9.43 10.67
CA GLU A 105 6.00 -9.12 11.91
C GLU A 105 6.00 -10.33 12.85
N MET A 106 5.74 -11.52 12.29
CA MET A 106 5.74 -12.78 13.03
C MET A 106 7.13 -13.10 13.62
N GLY A 107 8.21 -12.73 12.94
CA GLY A 107 9.59 -12.95 13.42
C GLY A 107 10.04 -11.96 14.50
N ARG A 108 9.26 -10.90 14.79
CA ARG A 108 9.66 -9.79 15.67
C ARG A 108 8.78 -9.62 16.91
N SER A 109 7.60 -10.20 16.93
CA SER A 109 6.61 -9.94 17.96
C SER A 109 5.80 -11.17 18.31
N ALA A 110 5.30 -11.20 19.54
CA ALA A 110 4.25 -12.15 19.91
C ALA A 110 2.95 -11.77 19.19
N VAL A 111 2.19 -12.77 18.74
CA VAL A 111 0.91 -12.57 18.06
C VAL A 111 -0.20 -12.51 19.11
N VAL A 112 -1.03 -11.47 19.04
CA VAL A 112 -2.28 -11.36 19.81
C VAL A 112 -3.42 -11.46 18.81
N GLU A 113 -4.25 -12.50 18.95
CA GLU A 113 -5.34 -12.77 18.01
C GLU A 113 -6.65 -12.13 18.50
N GLN A 114 -7.39 -11.52 17.58
CA GLN A 114 -8.74 -11.03 17.81
C GLN A 114 -9.68 -11.57 16.74
N LEU A 115 -10.16 -12.79 16.95
CA LEU A 115 -11.03 -13.51 15.99
C LEU A 115 -12.52 -13.24 16.21
N VAL A 116 -12.93 -13.00 17.47
CA VAL A 116 -14.35 -12.82 17.81
C VAL A 116 -14.82 -11.44 17.41
N ARG A 117 -15.81 -11.37 16.51
CA ARG A 117 -16.46 -10.12 16.11
C ARG A 117 -17.55 -9.76 17.12
N PRO A 118 -17.63 -8.51 17.61
CA PRO A 118 -18.70 -8.08 18.53
C PRO A 118 -20.12 -8.27 17.99
N THR A 119 -20.27 -8.28 16.67
CA THR A 119 -21.55 -8.49 15.98
C THR A 119 -21.97 -9.96 15.88
N GLY A 120 -21.08 -10.90 16.18
CA GLY A 120 -21.31 -12.34 16.00
C GLY A 120 -21.28 -12.83 14.55
N ILE A 121 -20.89 -11.97 13.59
CA ILE A 121 -20.77 -12.37 12.18
C ILE A 121 -19.68 -13.43 12.03
N LEU A 122 -20.03 -14.57 11.45
CA LEU A 122 -19.13 -15.69 11.20
C LEU A 122 -18.35 -15.50 9.89
N ASP A 123 -17.21 -16.19 9.79
CA ASP A 123 -16.51 -16.32 8.52
C ASP A 123 -17.38 -17.09 7.49
N PRO A 124 -17.32 -16.72 6.21
CA PRO A 124 -18.13 -17.36 5.18
C PRO A 124 -17.66 -18.79 4.88
N GLU A 125 -18.59 -19.65 4.46
CA GLU A 125 -18.26 -21.00 3.96
C GLU A 125 -17.51 -20.91 2.62
N ILE A 126 -16.49 -21.77 2.45
CA ILE A 126 -15.69 -21.86 1.24
C ILE A 126 -16.09 -23.12 0.46
N ILE A 127 -16.52 -22.94 -0.79
CA ILE A 127 -16.93 -24.03 -1.68
C ILE A 127 -16.06 -24.04 -2.92
N ILE A 128 -15.39 -25.16 -3.18
CA ILE A 128 -14.54 -25.35 -4.37
C ILE A 128 -15.36 -26.05 -5.47
N LYS A 129 -15.37 -25.49 -6.68
CA LYS A 129 -16.04 -26.06 -7.85
C LYS A 129 -15.06 -26.26 -9.02
N PRO A 130 -15.28 -27.26 -9.88
CA PRO A 130 -14.46 -27.44 -11.09
C PRO A 130 -14.54 -26.22 -12.03
N ALA A 131 -13.47 -25.95 -12.77
CA ALA A 131 -13.43 -24.85 -13.74
C ALA A 131 -14.36 -25.06 -14.95
N LYS A 132 -14.71 -26.32 -15.26
CA LYS A 132 -15.63 -26.64 -16.35
C LYS A 132 -16.99 -25.98 -16.08
N ASN A 133 -17.47 -25.20 -17.04
CA ASN A 133 -18.72 -24.44 -16.95
C ASN A 133 -18.77 -23.41 -15.80
N GLN A 134 -17.62 -22.91 -15.33
CA GLN A 134 -17.54 -21.95 -14.21
C GLN A 134 -18.40 -20.70 -14.40
N VAL A 135 -18.46 -20.14 -15.61
CA VAL A 135 -19.22 -18.92 -15.91
C VAL A 135 -20.73 -19.17 -15.82
N ALA A 136 -21.19 -20.31 -16.35
CA ALA A 136 -22.60 -20.70 -16.27
C ALA A 136 -23.03 -20.97 -14.82
N HIS A 137 -22.18 -21.66 -14.04
CA HIS A 137 -22.41 -21.88 -12.61
C HIS A 137 -22.44 -20.55 -11.84
N LEU A 138 -21.49 -19.64 -12.09
CA LEU A 138 -21.46 -18.31 -11.47
C LEU A 138 -22.73 -17.51 -11.79
N LEU A 139 -23.20 -17.56 -13.04
CA LEU A 139 -24.44 -16.89 -13.46
C LEU A 139 -25.66 -17.39 -12.68
N GLU A 140 -25.77 -18.71 -12.47
CA GLU A 140 -26.84 -19.31 -11.68
C GLU A 140 -26.78 -18.82 -10.21
N GLU A 141 -25.60 -18.82 -9.60
CA GLU A 141 -25.41 -18.33 -8.23
C GLU A 141 -25.72 -16.84 -8.09
N ILE A 142 -25.31 -16.01 -9.06
CA ILE A 142 -25.64 -14.58 -9.08
C ILE A 142 -27.16 -14.38 -9.10
N LYS A 143 -27.89 -15.12 -9.96
CA LYS A 143 -29.37 -15.03 -10.02
C LYS A 143 -30.02 -15.39 -8.68
N LYS A 144 -29.52 -16.42 -7.99
CA LYS A 144 -29.99 -16.79 -6.64
C LYS A 144 -29.78 -15.67 -5.62
N ARG A 145 -28.63 -14.99 -5.66
CA ARG A 145 -28.33 -13.84 -4.77
C ARG A 145 -29.18 -12.62 -5.10
N ILE A 146 -29.43 -12.33 -6.38
CA ILE A 146 -30.32 -11.24 -6.82
C ILE A 146 -31.75 -11.44 -6.30
N ALA A 147 -32.28 -12.67 -6.36
CA ALA A 147 -33.60 -13.00 -5.82
C ALA A 147 -33.73 -12.73 -4.30
N ARG A 148 -32.60 -12.69 -3.57
CA ARG A 148 -32.52 -12.35 -2.15
C ARG A 148 -32.12 -10.90 -1.87
N ASN A 149 -32.01 -10.06 -2.90
CA ASN A 149 -31.47 -8.70 -2.83
C ASN A 149 -30.04 -8.62 -2.24
N GLU A 150 -29.24 -9.66 -2.44
CA GLU A 150 -27.83 -9.70 -2.05
C GLU A 150 -26.93 -9.19 -3.20
N ARG A 151 -25.62 -9.06 -2.95
CA ARG A 151 -24.63 -8.61 -3.93
C ARG A 151 -23.52 -9.65 -4.07
N VAL A 152 -22.83 -9.64 -5.21
CA VAL A 152 -21.75 -10.57 -5.53
C VAL A 152 -20.51 -9.79 -5.93
N LEU A 153 -19.36 -10.19 -5.41
CA LEU A 153 -18.05 -9.75 -5.87
C LEU A 153 -17.39 -10.92 -6.62
N ALA A 154 -16.88 -10.63 -7.81
CA ALA A 154 -16.17 -11.60 -8.64
C ALA A 154 -14.74 -11.08 -8.91
N LEU A 155 -13.76 -11.95 -8.72
CA LEU A 155 -12.35 -11.64 -8.95
C LEU A 155 -11.83 -12.50 -10.10
N THR A 156 -11.17 -11.87 -11.07
CA THR A 156 -10.51 -12.53 -12.19
C THR A 156 -9.01 -12.19 -12.17
N LEU A 157 -8.21 -12.96 -12.91
CA LEU A 157 -6.75 -12.76 -12.94
C LEU A 157 -6.29 -11.67 -13.91
N THR A 158 -7.07 -11.37 -14.95
CA THR A 158 -6.67 -10.43 -16.00
C THR A 158 -7.74 -9.37 -16.24
N LYS A 159 -7.31 -8.16 -16.63
CA LYS A 159 -8.20 -7.05 -17.03
C LYS A 159 -9.19 -7.52 -18.10
N ARG A 160 -8.69 -8.17 -19.15
CA ARG A 160 -9.51 -8.74 -20.24
C ARG A 160 -10.57 -9.71 -19.73
N SER A 161 -10.22 -10.64 -18.84
CA SER A 161 -11.20 -11.57 -18.26
C SER A 161 -12.27 -10.86 -17.42
N ALA A 162 -11.93 -9.77 -16.73
CA ALA A 162 -12.90 -8.96 -16.00
C ALA A 162 -13.86 -8.22 -16.95
N GLU A 163 -13.33 -7.67 -18.04
CA GLU A 163 -14.09 -6.98 -19.09
C GLU A 163 -15.04 -7.95 -19.80
N ASP A 164 -14.52 -9.06 -20.32
CA ASP A 164 -15.29 -10.10 -21.01
C ASP A 164 -16.42 -10.64 -20.10
N LEU A 165 -16.13 -10.89 -18.81
CA LEU A 165 -17.13 -11.35 -17.85
C LEU A 165 -18.20 -10.29 -17.58
N THR A 166 -17.81 -9.02 -17.48
CA THR A 166 -18.75 -7.92 -17.22
C THR A 166 -19.69 -7.73 -18.41
N GLU A 167 -19.17 -7.74 -19.63
CA GLU A 167 -19.95 -7.66 -20.86
C GLU A 167 -20.95 -8.81 -20.96
N TYR A 168 -20.47 -10.04 -20.74
CA TYR A 168 -21.34 -11.23 -20.72
C TYR A 168 -22.50 -11.10 -19.71
N LEU A 169 -22.23 -10.61 -18.49
CA LEU A 169 -23.27 -10.39 -17.49
C LEU A 169 -24.29 -9.32 -17.92
N LEU A 170 -23.83 -8.25 -18.55
CA LEU A 170 -24.71 -7.18 -19.08
C LEU A 170 -25.61 -7.68 -20.21
N GLU A 171 -25.09 -8.51 -21.12
CA GLU A 171 -25.88 -9.17 -22.18
C GLU A 171 -26.99 -10.06 -21.58
N GLN A 172 -26.70 -10.74 -20.47
CA GLN A 172 -27.67 -11.52 -19.70
C GLN A 172 -28.61 -10.65 -18.84
N LYS A 173 -28.61 -9.32 -19.03
CA LYS A 173 -29.42 -8.32 -18.32
C LYS A 173 -29.14 -8.26 -16.81
N ILE A 174 -27.93 -8.63 -16.38
CA ILE A 174 -27.49 -8.49 -15.00
C ILE A 174 -26.74 -7.18 -14.84
N LYS A 175 -27.09 -6.39 -13.83
CA LYS A 175 -26.39 -5.16 -13.48
C LYS A 175 -25.01 -5.51 -12.90
N ALA A 176 -23.96 -5.33 -13.71
CA ALA A 176 -22.57 -5.55 -13.32
C ALA A 176 -21.74 -4.30 -13.60
N LYS A 177 -20.67 -4.09 -12.83
CA LYS A 177 -19.70 -3.03 -13.05
C LYS A 177 -18.29 -3.57 -12.82
N TYR A 178 -17.42 -3.37 -13.80
CA TYR A 178 -15.99 -3.62 -13.65
C TYR A 178 -15.34 -2.49 -12.85
N LEU A 179 -14.55 -2.85 -11.83
CA LEU A 179 -13.75 -1.93 -11.05
C LEU A 179 -12.33 -1.91 -11.62
N HIS A 180 -11.98 -0.83 -12.32
CA HIS A 180 -10.65 -0.65 -12.91
C HIS A 180 -9.70 0.08 -11.97
N SER A 181 -8.39 -0.21 -12.08
CA SER A 181 -7.33 0.45 -11.32
C SER A 181 -7.13 1.92 -11.67
N GLU A 182 -7.70 2.39 -12.78
CA GLU A 182 -7.63 3.79 -13.25
C GLU A 182 -8.91 4.58 -12.93
N ILE A 183 -9.82 4.02 -12.12
CA ILE A 183 -10.95 4.76 -11.53
C ILE A 183 -10.46 5.65 -10.38
#